data_AF-A0A0F5PPY0-F1
#
_entry.id   AF-A0A0F5PPY0-F1
#
_cell.length_a   1.000
_cell.length_b   1.000
_cell.length_c   1.000
_cell.angle_alpha   90.00
_cell.angle_beta   90.00
_cell.angle_gamma   90.00
#
_symmetry.space_group_name_H-M   'P 1'
#
loop_
_entity.id
_entity.type
_entity.pdbx_description
1 polymer ?
#
loop_
_entity_poly.entity_id
_entity_poly.type
_entity_poly.pdbx_seq_one_letter_code
_entity_poly.pdbx_strand_id
1 'polypeptide(L)'
;MSIIVPYITGNYIDLLLQSKDFKVIYDFTAKIILIGITSITTSFIVSYTYVKIQTKSAIDLNFCVLEHVTKLPILYFKGVDSAYLNQRINSDSNTVVSFVLANMLDILTNALTIIFLAYISMRINAKLTLELMALIPLYIFLYFVFRKPLYIRGYELKEKQNEFFSKMNDNLQNVKVIKLNATFKEERERLNSAFEKMFNSLLRYTKVSYLFLTLSV
;
A
#
# COMPACT_ATOMS: atom_id res chain seq x y z
N MET A 1 19.18 3.04 -1.83
CA MET A 1 19.80 4.25 -2.42
C MET A 1 19.44 5.54 -1.69
N SER A 2 18.28 5.66 -1.01
CA SER A 2 17.91 6.87 -0.23
C SER A 2 18.84 7.25 0.93
N ILE A 3 19.79 6.40 1.32
CA ILE A 3 20.67 6.62 2.49
C ILE A 3 21.95 7.37 2.12
N ILE A 4 22.45 7.15 0.89
CA ILE A 4 23.72 7.71 0.43
C ILE A 4 23.59 9.22 0.20
N VAL A 5 22.42 9.67 -0.29
CA VAL A 5 22.17 11.08 -0.60
C VAL A 5 22.22 11.97 0.65
N PRO A 6 21.49 11.69 1.75
CA PRO A 6 21.58 12.51 2.97
C PRO A 6 22.98 12.58 3.58
N TYR A 7 23.73 11.47 3.57
CA TYR A 7 25.11 11.44 4.07
C TYR A 7 26.03 12.35 3.27
N ILE A 8 25.92 12.29 1.94
CA ILE A 8 26.71 13.13 1.03
C ILE A 8 26.30 14.59 1.15
N THR A 9 24.99 14.87 1.22
CA THR A 9 24.49 16.24 1.44
C THR A 9 24.93 16.82 2.78
N GLY A 10 25.00 16.02 3.85
CA GLY A 10 25.55 16.45 5.14
C GLY A 10 27.01 16.87 5.00
N ASN A 11 27.85 16.02 4.42
CA ASN A 11 29.25 16.34 4.14
C ASN A 11 29.40 17.57 3.21
N TYR A 12 28.47 17.79 2.28
CA TYR A 12 28.48 18.97 1.41
C TYR A 12 28.30 20.27 2.19
N ILE A 13 27.31 20.29 3.08
CA ILE A 13 26.99 21.45 3.90
C ILE A 13 28.20 21.77 4.79
N ASP A 14 28.80 20.74 5.41
CA ASP A 14 29.99 20.92 6.25
C ASP A 14 31.20 21.46 5.45
N LEU A 15 31.43 20.96 4.23
CA LEU A 15 32.52 21.42 3.36
C LEU A 15 32.33 22.85 2.84
N LEU A 16 31.09 23.25 2.54
CA LEU A 16 30.75 24.63 2.15
C LEU A 16 30.94 25.63 3.30
N LEU A 17 30.73 25.19 4.55
CA LEU A 17 30.94 26.02 5.73
C LEU A 17 32.43 26.19 6.05
N GLN A 18 33.27 25.19 5.76
CA GLN A 18 34.70 25.19 6.10
C GLN A 18 35.63 25.76 5.01
N SER A 19 35.27 25.65 3.72
CA SER A 19 36.17 26.00 2.61
C SER A 19 35.46 26.77 1.47
N LYS A 20 36.01 27.93 1.09
CA LYS A 20 35.55 28.75 -0.06
C LYS A 20 36.26 28.43 -1.37
N ASP A 21 36.92 27.28 -1.46
CA ASP A 21 37.75 26.94 -2.62
C ASP A 21 36.90 26.30 -3.73
N PHE A 22 36.84 26.96 -4.89
CA PHE A 22 36.03 26.53 -6.03
C PHE A 22 36.40 25.14 -6.56
N LYS A 23 37.65 24.68 -6.32
CA LYS A 23 38.11 23.35 -6.72
C LYS A 23 37.42 22.22 -5.94
N VAL A 24 37.15 22.43 -4.65
CA VAL A 24 36.41 21.47 -3.79
C VAL A 24 34.96 21.35 -4.25
N ILE A 25 34.36 22.47 -4.64
CA ILE A 25 32.98 22.51 -5.15
C ILE A 25 32.85 21.72 -6.46
N TYR A 26 33.81 21.86 -7.38
CA TYR A 26 33.77 21.15 -8.67
C TYR A 26 33.95 19.63 -8.52
N ASP A 27 34.92 19.19 -7.71
CA ASP A 27 35.14 17.76 -7.43
C ASP A 27 33.91 17.11 -6.77
N PHE A 28 33.28 17.83 -5.84
CA PHE A 28 32.07 17.36 -5.18
C PHE A 28 30.87 17.28 -6.12
N THR A 29 30.70 18.29 -6.98
CA THR A 29 29.66 18.30 -8.01
C THR A 29 29.83 17.12 -8.96
N ALA A 30 31.07 16.83 -9.39
CA ALA A 30 31.38 15.67 -10.22
C ALA A 30 31.02 14.34 -9.53
N LYS A 31 31.28 14.20 -8.22
CA LYS A 31 30.91 13.01 -7.43
C LYS A 31 29.39 12.82 -7.33
N ILE A 32 28.62 13.89 -7.10
CA ILE A 32 27.15 13.81 -7.09
C ILE A 32 26.62 13.37 -8.45
N ILE A 33 27.13 13.95 -9.54
CA ILE A 33 26.72 13.58 -10.89
C ILE A 33 27.02 12.10 -11.16
N LEU A 34 28.20 11.62 -10.80
CA LEU A 34 28.57 10.21 -10.95
C LEU A 34 27.65 9.27 -10.16
N ILE A 35 27.31 9.64 -8.93
CA ILE A 35 26.37 8.88 -8.09
C ILE A 35 24.96 8.92 -8.67
N GLY A 36 24.52 10.06 -9.20
CA GLY A 36 23.25 10.19 -9.91
C GLY A 36 23.16 9.27 -11.12
N ILE A 37 24.20 9.27 -11.96
CA ILE A 37 24.27 8.41 -13.16
C ILE A 37 24.24 6.93 -12.75
N THR A 38 25.08 6.51 -11.80
CA THR A 38 25.11 5.12 -11.33
C THR A 38 23.79 4.71 -10.66
N SER A 39 23.09 5.64 -10.01
CA SER A 39 21.75 5.38 -9.46
C SER A 39 20.73 5.14 -10.57
N ILE A 40 20.71 5.97 -11.62
CA ILE A 40 19.76 5.81 -12.73
C ILE A 40 19.99 4.48 -13.45
N THR A 41 21.26 4.13 -13.72
CA THR A 41 21.60 2.87 -14.40
C THR A 41 21.23 1.66 -13.53
N THR A 42 21.53 1.69 -12.23
CA THR A 42 21.16 0.61 -11.30
C THR A 42 19.64 0.46 -11.21
N SER A 43 18.89 1.56 -11.07
CA SER A 43 17.44 1.54 -11.03
C SER A 43 16.83 0.97 -12.31
N PHE A 44 17.39 1.30 -13.47
CA PHE A 44 16.97 0.73 -14.74
C PHE A 44 17.22 -0.79 -14.79
N ILE A 45 18.42 -1.26 -14.38
CA ILE A 45 18.76 -2.69 -14.36
C ILE A 45 17.84 -3.47 -13.42
N VAL A 46 17.58 -2.93 -12.23
CA VAL A 46 16.66 -3.55 -11.25
C VAL A 46 15.25 -3.63 -11.83
N SER A 47 14.74 -2.53 -12.40
CA SER A 47 13.39 -2.49 -12.97
C SER A 47 13.23 -3.43 -14.17
N TYR A 48 14.21 -3.45 -15.06
CA TYR A 48 14.23 -4.34 -16.22
C TYR A 48 14.25 -5.81 -15.77
N THR A 49 15.12 -6.15 -14.83
CA THR A 49 15.21 -7.51 -14.25
C THR A 49 13.91 -7.90 -13.55
N TYR A 50 13.30 -6.98 -12.80
CA TYR A 50 12.03 -7.20 -12.12
C TYR A 50 10.92 -7.58 -13.11
N VAL A 51 10.70 -6.74 -14.15
CA VAL A 51 9.66 -7.01 -15.17
C VAL A 51 9.91 -8.32 -15.89
N LYS A 52 11.18 -8.63 -16.20
CA LYS A 52 11.57 -9.88 -16.85
C LYS A 52 11.25 -11.11 -15.98
N ILE A 53 11.60 -11.09 -14.70
CA ILE A 53 11.32 -12.18 -13.76
C ILE A 53 9.81 -12.32 -13.56
N GLN A 54 9.13 -11.22 -13.28
CA GLN A 54 7.68 -11.19 -13.07
C GLN A 54 6.91 -11.77 -14.25
N THR A 55 7.22 -11.32 -15.47
CA THR A 55 6.53 -11.80 -16.67
C THR A 55 6.79 -13.28 -16.92
N LYS A 56 8.05 -13.73 -16.81
CA LYS A 56 8.38 -15.15 -16.99
C LYS A 56 7.69 -16.03 -15.97
N SER A 57 7.80 -15.69 -14.68
CA SER A 57 7.15 -16.45 -13.61
C SER A 57 5.63 -16.46 -13.74
N ALA A 58 5.02 -15.36 -14.18
CA ALA A 58 3.57 -15.30 -14.42
C ALA A 58 3.16 -16.24 -15.57
N ILE A 59 3.90 -16.26 -16.68
CA ILE A 59 3.63 -17.15 -17.80
C ILE A 59 3.89 -18.62 -17.45
N ASP A 60 4.96 -18.91 -16.70
CA ASP A 60 5.24 -20.27 -16.23
C ASP A 60 4.12 -20.79 -15.32
N LEU A 61 3.60 -19.94 -14.42
CA LEU A 61 2.44 -20.29 -13.59
C LEU A 61 1.17 -20.48 -14.44
N ASN A 62 0.95 -19.63 -15.43
CA ASN A 62 -0.15 -19.80 -16.39
C ASN A 62 -0.09 -21.17 -17.08
N PHE A 63 1.08 -21.59 -17.58
CA PHE A 63 1.26 -22.89 -18.21
C PHE A 63 1.00 -24.05 -17.25
N CYS A 64 1.50 -23.96 -16.02
CA CYS A 64 1.26 -24.98 -14.98
C CYS A 64 -0.25 -25.13 -14.67
N VAL A 65 -0.95 -24.00 -14.48
CA VAL A 65 -2.39 -24.00 -14.22
C VAL A 65 -3.16 -24.53 -15.44
N LEU A 66 -2.80 -24.10 -16.65
CA LEU A 66 -3.43 -24.56 -17.88
C LEU A 66 -3.24 -26.08 -18.08
N GLU A 67 -2.04 -26.61 -17.84
CA GLU A 67 -1.75 -28.04 -17.92
C GLU A 67 -2.60 -28.84 -16.93
N HIS A 68 -2.81 -28.32 -15.71
CA HIS A 68 -3.69 -28.97 -14.74
C HIS A 68 -5.16 -28.91 -15.17
N VAL A 69 -5.64 -27.74 -15.57
CA VAL A 69 -7.04 -27.52 -15.97
C VAL A 69 -7.41 -28.39 -17.17
N THR A 70 -6.53 -28.50 -18.17
CA THR A 70 -6.77 -29.33 -19.37
C THR A 70 -6.86 -30.83 -19.08
N LYS A 71 -6.35 -31.31 -17.95
CA LYS A 71 -6.48 -32.71 -17.50
C LYS A 71 -7.80 -32.99 -16.76
N LEU A 72 -8.64 -31.97 -16.50
CA LEU A 72 -9.90 -32.14 -15.79
C LEU A 72 -10.95 -32.87 -16.65
N PRO A 73 -11.88 -33.62 -16.02
CA PRO A 73 -12.95 -34.30 -16.74
C PRO A 73 -13.82 -33.32 -17.56
N ILE A 74 -14.34 -33.77 -18.70
CA ILE A 74 -15.19 -32.94 -19.58
C ILE A 74 -16.41 -32.33 -18.86
N LEU A 75 -16.92 -33.00 -17.82
CA LEU A 75 -18.02 -32.53 -16.98
C LEU A 75 -17.69 -31.21 -16.26
N TYR A 76 -16.42 -30.94 -15.94
CA TYR A 76 -15.97 -29.69 -15.34
C TYR A 76 -16.24 -28.49 -16.26
N PHE A 77 -16.09 -28.69 -17.57
CA PHE A 77 -16.26 -27.63 -18.56
C PHE A 77 -17.73 -27.38 -18.92
N LYS A 78 -18.67 -28.18 -18.41
CA LYS A 78 -20.09 -28.02 -18.69
C LYS A 78 -20.63 -26.77 -17.99
N GLY A 79 -20.93 -25.73 -18.77
CA GLY A 79 -21.45 -24.46 -18.25
C GLY A 79 -20.38 -23.46 -17.80
N VAL A 80 -19.10 -23.72 -18.10
CA VAL A 80 -18.01 -22.77 -17.87
C VAL A 80 -17.71 -22.03 -19.17
N ASP A 81 -17.68 -20.70 -19.11
CA ASP A 81 -17.23 -19.88 -20.23
C ASP A 81 -15.70 -19.97 -20.37
N SER A 82 -15.23 -20.46 -21.52
CA SER A 82 -13.81 -20.60 -21.85
C SER A 82 -13.06 -19.27 -21.83
N ALA A 83 -13.70 -18.16 -22.21
CA ALA A 83 -13.08 -16.83 -22.17
C ALA A 83 -12.88 -16.38 -20.71
N TYR A 84 -13.89 -16.60 -19.86
CA TYR A 84 -13.79 -16.34 -18.42
C TYR A 84 -12.70 -17.19 -17.76
N LEU A 85 -12.64 -18.49 -18.08
CA LEU A 85 -11.62 -19.38 -17.54
C LEU A 85 -10.20 -18.95 -17.94
N ASN A 86 -10.00 -18.60 -19.22
CA ASN A 86 -8.72 -18.06 -19.70
C ASN A 86 -8.33 -16.76 -18.99
N GLN A 87 -9.28 -15.83 -18.83
CA GLN A 87 -9.04 -14.57 -18.13
C GLN A 87 -8.66 -14.81 -16.66
N ARG A 88 -9.31 -15.77 -15.98
CA ARG A 88 -8.95 -16.14 -14.61
C ARG A 88 -7.55 -16.74 -14.52
N ILE A 89 -7.22 -17.71 -15.37
CA ILE A 89 -5.88 -18.30 -15.41
C ILE A 89 -4.83 -17.19 -15.59
N ASN A 90 -5.06 -16.25 -16.50
CA ASN A 90 -4.16 -15.14 -16.75
C ASN A 90 -4.06 -14.13 -15.60
N SER A 91 -5.19 -13.56 -15.20
CA SER A 91 -5.26 -12.49 -14.19
C SER A 91 -4.87 -12.98 -12.80
N ASP A 92 -5.37 -14.15 -12.39
CA ASP A 92 -5.10 -14.70 -11.06
C ASP A 92 -3.62 -15.10 -10.95
N SER A 93 -3.04 -15.76 -11.97
CA SER A 93 -1.61 -16.11 -11.98
C SER A 93 -0.73 -14.87 -11.93
N ASN A 94 -1.03 -13.85 -12.75
CA ASN A 94 -0.25 -12.61 -12.75
C ASN A 94 -0.35 -11.89 -11.38
N THR A 95 -1.55 -11.86 -10.78
CA THR A 95 -1.75 -11.24 -9.47
C THR A 95 -0.94 -11.95 -8.39
N VAL A 96 -0.98 -13.29 -8.34
CA VAL A 96 -0.20 -14.07 -7.36
C VAL A 96 1.29 -13.83 -7.51
N VAL A 97 1.82 -13.93 -8.74
CA VAL A 97 3.27 -13.75 -8.97
C VAL A 97 3.71 -12.33 -8.65
N SER A 98 2.95 -11.33 -9.10
CA SER A 98 3.23 -9.91 -8.82
C SER A 98 3.21 -9.63 -7.32
N PHE A 99 2.22 -10.17 -6.61
CA PHE A 99 2.12 -10.03 -5.16
C PHE A 99 3.33 -10.62 -4.45
N VAL A 100 3.71 -11.86 -4.77
CA VAL A 100 4.83 -12.54 -4.12
C VAL A 100 6.15 -11.81 -4.40
N LEU A 101 6.43 -11.50 -5.67
CA LEU A 101 7.69 -10.86 -6.05
C LEU A 101 7.83 -9.46 -5.46
N ALA A 102 6.78 -8.63 -5.54
CA ALA A 102 6.80 -7.29 -4.97
C ALA A 102 7.04 -7.35 -3.46
N ASN A 103 6.23 -8.12 -2.73
CA ASN A 103 6.34 -8.17 -1.26
C ASN A 103 7.67 -8.78 -0.78
N MET A 104 8.16 -9.85 -1.43
CA MET A 104 9.44 -10.44 -1.02
C MET A 104 10.61 -9.49 -1.26
N LEU A 105 10.65 -8.80 -2.42
CA LEU A 105 11.69 -7.82 -2.71
C LEU A 105 11.61 -6.63 -1.76
N ASP A 106 10.41 -6.13 -1.47
CA ASP A 106 10.20 -5.03 -0.53
C ASP A 106 10.66 -5.40 0.88
N ILE A 107 10.33 -6.60 1.37
CA ILE A 107 10.78 -7.04 2.71
C ILE A 107 12.31 -7.08 2.78
N LEU A 108 12.97 -7.68 1.79
CA LEU A 108 14.43 -7.79 1.77
C LEU A 108 15.10 -6.42 1.66
N THR A 109 14.64 -5.58 0.73
CA THR A 109 15.22 -4.25 0.51
C THR A 109 14.97 -3.32 1.69
N ASN A 110 13.79 -3.35 2.31
CA ASN A 110 13.49 -2.56 3.50
C ASN A 110 14.30 -3.05 4.71
N ALA A 111 14.43 -4.36 4.92
CA ALA A 111 15.26 -4.90 5.99
C ALA A 111 16.72 -4.45 5.87
N LEU A 112 17.31 -4.58 4.67
CA LEU A 112 18.66 -4.09 4.40
C LEU A 112 18.75 -2.57 4.59
N THR A 113 17.77 -1.81 4.11
CA THR A 113 17.73 -0.35 4.23
C THR A 113 17.73 0.07 5.70
N ILE A 114 16.92 -0.57 6.56
CA ILE A 114 16.90 -0.29 8.00
C ILE A 114 18.26 -0.59 8.65
N ILE A 115 18.89 -1.72 8.30
CA ILE A 115 20.20 -2.10 8.85
C ILE A 115 21.27 -1.08 8.45
N PHE A 116 21.34 -0.71 7.17
CA PHE A 116 22.31 0.27 6.68
C PHE A 116 22.07 1.67 7.25
N LEU A 117 20.81 2.09 7.38
CA LEU A 117 20.45 3.36 8.02
C LEU A 117 20.93 3.39 9.47
N ALA A 118 20.55 2.37 10.26
CA ALA A 118 20.94 2.29 11.66
C ALA A 118 22.47 2.30 11.82
N TYR A 119 23.19 1.53 10.98
CA TYR A 119 24.65 1.48 11.00
C TYR A 119 25.29 2.84 10.68
N ILE A 120 24.87 3.50 9.60
CA ILE A 120 25.43 4.81 9.19
C ILE A 120 25.08 5.89 10.24
N SER A 121 23.85 5.93 10.72
CA SER A 121 23.42 6.89 11.75
C SER A 121 24.21 6.72 13.04
N MET A 122 24.41 5.48 13.52
CA MET A 122 25.23 5.20 14.70
C MET A 122 26.69 5.63 14.51
N ARG A 123 27.25 5.48 13.30
CA ARG A 123 28.62 5.94 12.98
C ARG A 123 28.76 7.46 13.00
N ILE A 124 27.74 8.20 12.58
CA ILE A 124 27.75 9.67 12.58
C ILE A 124 27.59 10.20 14.01
N ASN A 125 26.52 9.78 14.71
CA ASN A 125 26.29 10.18 16.10
C ASN A 125 25.45 9.10 16.83
N ALA A 126 26.16 8.26 17.60
CA ALA A 126 25.53 7.20 18.37
C ALA A 126 24.56 7.71 19.44
N LYS A 127 24.87 8.83 20.10
CA LYS A 127 24.02 9.39 21.16
C LYS A 127 22.68 9.85 20.60
N LEU A 128 22.72 10.66 19.54
CA LEU A 128 21.51 11.16 18.86
C LEU A 128 20.68 10.01 18.26
N THR A 129 21.34 9.00 17.69
CA THR A 129 20.65 7.82 17.15
C THR A 129 19.92 7.03 18.24
N LEU A 130 20.53 6.83 19.41
CA LEU A 130 19.91 6.13 20.53
C LEU A 130 18.72 6.91 21.12
N GLU A 131 18.84 8.23 21.23
CA GLU A 131 17.74 9.10 21.67
C GLU A 131 16.54 9.00 20.71
N LEU A 132 16.78 8.99 19.40
CA LEU A 132 15.72 8.80 18.39
C LEU A 132 15.16 7.37 18.41
N MET A 133 15.99 6.34 18.59
CA MET A 133 15.53 4.96 18.71
C MET A 133 14.62 4.76 19.92
N ALA A 134 14.82 5.51 21.01
CA ALA A 134 13.95 5.47 22.17
C ALA A 134 12.53 6.03 21.90
N LEU A 135 12.34 6.84 20.85
CA LEU A 135 11.02 7.30 20.42
C LEU A 135 10.22 6.22 19.66
N ILE A 136 10.91 5.25 19.06
CA ILE A 136 10.27 4.14 18.33
C ILE A 136 9.31 3.31 19.23
N PRO A 137 9.72 2.81 20.41
CA PRO A 137 8.81 2.06 21.28
C PRO A 137 7.64 2.90 21.79
N LEU A 138 7.84 4.21 22.00
CA LEU A 138 6.76 5.13 22.34
C LEU A 138 5.71 5.20 21.22
N TYR A 139 6.17 5.34 19.97
CA TYR A 139 5.30 5.31 18.79
C TYR A 139 4.55 3.98 18.66
N ILE A 140 5.26 2.85 18.82
CA ILE A 140 4.67 1.51 18.78
C ILE A 140 3.60 1.36 19.87
N PHE A 141 3.87 1.82 21.09
CA PHE A 141 2.92 1.80 22.19
C PHE A 141 1.65 2.58 21.86
N LEU A 142 1.78 3.81 21.36
CA LEU A 142 0.64 4.63 20.92
C LEU A 142 -0.16 3.90 19.84
N TYR A 143 0.50 3.32 18.83
CA TYR A 143 -0.16 2.52 17.81
C TYR A 143 -1.00 1.38 18.41
N PHE A 144 -0.45 0.61 19.35
CA PHE A 144 -1.17 -0.50 20.00
C PHE A 144 -2.37 -0.05 20.84
N VAL A 145 -2.30 1.13 21.46
CA VAL A 145 -3.41 1.72 22.22
C VAL A 145 -4.54 2.16 21.29
N PHE A 146 -4.23 2.84 20.19
CA PHE A 146 -5.23 3.44 19.31
C PHE A 146 -5.75 2.52 18.20
N ARG A 147 -5.05 1.43 17.86
CA ARG A 147 -5.48 0.50 16.79
C ARG A 147 -6.86 -0.13 17.06
N LYS A 148 -7.15 -0.51 18.31
CA LYS A 148 -8.37 -1.25 18.66
C LYS A 148 -9.62 -0.36 18.56
N PRO A 149 -9.65 0.85 19.15
CA PRO A 149 -10.75 1.81 18.93
C PRO A 149 -10.96 2.13 17.45
N LEU A 150 -9.88 2.39 16.70
CA LEU A 150 -9.97 2.72 15.28
C LEU A 150 -10.59 1.57 14.47
N TYR A 151 -10.15 0.34 14.73
CA TYR A 151 -10.69 -0.86 14.09
C TYR A 151 -12.18 -1.06 14.38
N ILE A 152 -12.58 -0.96 15.66
CA ILE A 152 -13.98 -1.17 16.06
C ILE A 152 -14.89 -0.13 15.39
N ARG A 153 -14.51 1.16 15.41
CA ARG A 153 -15.33 2.22 14.78
C ARG A 153 -15.33 2.11 13.26
N GLY A 154 -14.22 1.72 12.66
CA GLY A 154 -14.14 1.50 11.21
C GLY A 154 -15.02 0.32 10.77
N TYR A 155 -15.05 -0.74 11.57
CA TYR A 155 -15.94 -1.88 11.34
C TYR A 155 -17.42 -1.48 11.46
N GLU A 156 -17.78 -0.76 12.53
CA GLU A 156 -19.15 -0.22 12.74
C GLU A 156 -19.59 0.68 11.57
N LEU A 157 -18.69 1.54 11.07
CA LEU A 157 -18.96 2.37 9.89
C LEU A 157 -19.24 1.51 8.66
N LYS A 158 -18.42 0.49 8.40
CA LYS A 158 -18.57 -0.40 7.25
C LYS A 158 -19.88 -1.18 7.30
N GLU A 159 -20.29 -1.67 8.46
CA GLU A 159 -21.60 -2.33 8.62
C GLU A 159 -22.77 -1.38 8.30
N LYS A 160 -22.75 -0.16 8.85
CA LYS A 160 -23.84 0.82 8.61
C LYS A 160 -23.85 1.34 7.17
N GLN A 161 -22.69 1.46 6.55
CA GLN A 161 -22.57 1.78 5.13
C GLN A 161 -23.16 0.67 4.26
N ASN A 162 -22.85 -0.59 4.55
CA ASN A 162 -23.43 -1.74 3.85
C ASN A 162 -24.96 -1.79 4.03
N GLU A 163 -25.48 -1.54 5.25
CA GLU A 163 -26.93 -1.47 5.50
C GLU A 163 -27.61 -0.40 4.64
N PHE A 164 -27.01 0.79 4.54
CA PHE A 164 -27.52 1.89 3.72
C PHE A 164 -27.53 1.55 2.23
N PHE A 165 -26.42 1.06 1.68
CA PHE A 165 -26.34 0.71 0.26
C PHE A 165 -27.20 -0.50 -0.11
N SER A 166 -27.35 -1.48 0.80
CA SER A 166 -28.27 -2.59 0.60
C SER A 166 -29.71 -2.08 0.46
N LYS A 167 -30.17 -1.21 1.37
CA LYS A 167 -31.52 -0.61 1.27
C LYS A 167 -31.70 0.22 0.01
N MET A 168 -30.65 0.93 -0.42
CA MET A 168 -30.69 1.69 -1.66
C MET A 168 -30.83 0.76 -2.88
N ASN A 169 -30.11 -0.36 -2.90
CA ASN A 169 -30.24 -1.39 -3.92
C ASN A 169 -31.63 -2.06 -3.89
N ASP A 170 -32.16 -2.38 -2.71
CA ASP A 170 -33.49 -2.96 -2.56
C ASP A 170 -34.58 -2.04 -3.14
N ASN A 171 -34.44 -0.72 -2.98
CA ASN A 171 -35.35 0.25 -3.58
C ASN A 171 -35.28 0.27 -5.12
N LEU A 172 -34.09 0.09 -5.69
CA LEU A 172 -33.92 -0.01 -7.14
C LEU A 172 -34.52 -1.32 -7.68
N GLN A 173 -34.28 -2.44 -7.00
CA GLN A 173 -34.85 -3.74 -7.38
C GLN A 173 -36.38 -3.75 -7.27
N ASN A 174 -36.93 -3.11 -6.22
CA ASN A 174 -38.37 -3.09 -5.94
C ASN A 174 -39.10 -1.85 -6.47
N VAL A 175 -38.50 -1.10 -7.41
CA VAL A 175 -39.07 0.16 -7.93
C VAL A 175 -40.50 0.01 -8.47
N LYS A 176 -40.83 -1.15 -9.06
CA LYS A 176 -42.19 -1.44 -9.54
C LYS A 176 -43.20 -1.51 -8.40
N VAL A 177 -42.85 -2.18 -7.30
CA VAL A 177 -43.71 -2.33 -6.11
C VAL A 177 -43.93 -0.98 -5.44
N ILE A 178 -42.86 -0.18 -5.31
CA ILE A 178 -42.93 1.17 -4.74
C ILE A 178 -43.89 2.05 -5.55
N LYS A 179 -43.83 1.98 -6.88
CA LYS A 179 -44.74 2.72 -7.76
C LYS A 179 -46.19 2.25 -7.68
N LEU A 180 -46.42 0.95 -7.67
CA LEU A 180 -47.78 0.37 -7.62
C LEU A 180 -48.49 0.70 -6.30
N ASN A 181 -47.76 0.70 -5.19
CA ASN A 181 -48.30 0.97 -3.85
C ASN A 181 -48.16 2.43 -3.41
N ALA A 182 -47.56 3.30 -4.24
CA ALA A 182 -47.28 4.70 -3.94
C ALA A 182 -46.51 4.97 -2.62
N THR A 183 -45.64 4.05 -2.19
CA THR A 183 -44.93 4.08 -0.89
C THR A 183 -43.67 4.95 -0.88
N PHE A 184 -43.56 5.94 -1.77
CA PHE A 184 -42.35 6.74 -1.96
C PHE A 184 -41.85 7.43 -0.68
N LYS A 185 -42.77 7.97 0.11
CA LYS A 185 -42.44 8.70 1.34
C LYS A 185 -41.87 7.76 2.41
N GLU A 186 -42.49 6.60 2.59
CA GLU A 186 -42.10 5.59 3.56
C GLU A 186 -40.70 5.04 3.25
N GLU A 187 -40.43 4.72 1.99
CA GLU A 187 -39.10 4.24 1.58
C GLU A 187 -38.02 5.33 1.66
N ARG A 188 -38.38 6.59 1.42
CA ARG A 188 -37.48 7.72 1.67
C ARG A 188 -37.16 7.89 3.15
N GLU A 189 -38.15 7.77 4.04
CA GLU A 189 -37.93 7.82 5.49
C GLU A 189 -37.07 6.66 6.00
N ARG A 190 -37.29 5.45 5.48
CA ARG A 190 -36.47 4.26 5.77
C ARG A 190 -35.00 4.45 5.33
N LEU A 191 -34.79 4.99 4.13
CA LEU A 191 -33.45 5.32 3.63
C LEU A 191 -32.79 6.42 4.46
N ASN A 192 -33.51 7.49 4.78
CA ASN A 192 -33.00 8.57 5.62
C ASN A 192 -32.59 8.06 7.01
N SER A 193 -33.38 7.18 7.63
CA SER A 193 -33.02 6.56 8.91
C SER A 193 -31.72 5.73 8.81
N ALA A 194 -31.54 4.98 7.72
CA ALA A 194 -30.30 4.23 7.49
C ALA A 194 -29.11 5.16 7.24
N PHE A 195 -29.31 6.24 6.47
CA PHE A 195 -28.31 7.28 6.24
C PHE A 195 -27.88 7.94 7.56
N GLU A 196 -28.81 8.34 8.43
CA GLU A 196 -28.50 8.95 9.73
C GLU A 196 -27.66 8.03 10.61
N LYS A 197 -27.94 6.72 10.63
CA LYS A 197 -27.11 5.74 11.37
C LYS A 197 -25.70 5.66 10.79
N MET A 198 -25.58 5.60 9.47
CA MET A 198 -24.29 5.59 8.77
C MET A 198 -23.51 6.89 9.03
N PHE A 199 -24.18 8.03 8.94
CA PHE A 199 -23.59 9.35 9.13
C PHE A 199 -23.07 9.55 10.56
N ASN A 200 -23.85 9.14 11.57
CA ASN A 200 -23.40 9.18 12.95
C ASN A 200 -22.21 8.25 13.22
N SER A 201 -22.18 7.08 12.60
CA SER A 201 -21.04 6.16 12.68
C SER A 201 -19.80 6.75 12.00
N LEU A 202 -19.97 7.41 10.85
CA LEU A 202 -18.91 8.13 10.14
C LEU A 202 -18.31 9.22 11.03
N LEU A 203 -19.13 10.07 11.64
CA LEU A 203 -18.62 11.13 12.53
C LEU A 203 -17.85 10.58 13.72
N ARG A 204 -18.29 9.47 14.31
CA ARG A 204 -17.57 8.79 15.41
C ARG A 204 -16.23 8.23 14.94
N TYR A 205 -16.21 7.57 13.79
CA TYR A 205 -14.97 7.05 13.18
C TYR A 205 -14.00 8.20 12.87
N THR A 206 -14.46 9.27 12.25
CA THR A 206 -13.65 10.44 11.91
C THR A 206 -13.00 11.07 13.13
N LYS A 207 -13.72 11.20 14.26
CA LYS A 207 -13.14 11.71 15.53
C LYS A 207 -11.97 10.84 16.01
N VAL A 208 -12.14 9.52 16.03
CA VAL A 208 -11.09 8.58 16.45
C VAL A 208 -9.92 8.56 15.46
N SER A 209 -10.22 8.64 14.16
CA SER A 209 -9.22 8.69 13.10
C SER A 209 -8.38 9.97 13.17
N TYR A 210 -8.98 11.12 13.45
CA TYR A 210 -8.24 12.37 13.62
C TYR A 210 -7.33 12.32 14.85
N LEU A 211 -7.82 11.81 15.99
CA LEU A 211 -6.98 11.62 17.18
C LEU A 211 -5.78 10.73 16.85
N PHE A 212 -6.00 9.60 16.18
CA PHE A 212 -4.92 8.72 15.74
C PHE A 212 -3.92 9.43 14.82
N LEU A 213 -4.41 10.20 13.83
CA LEU A 213 -3.57 10.93 12.89
C LEU A 213 -2.71 11.99 13.60
N THR A 214 -3.31 12.78 14.50
CA THR A 214 -2.57 13.82 15.26
C THR A 214 -1.53 13.26 16.22
N LEU A 215 -1.70 12.02 16.67
CA LEU A 215 -0.72 11.32 17.52
C LEU A 215 0.36 10.59 16.71
N SER A 216 0.16 10.44 15.39
CA SER A 216 1.06 9.72 14.48
C SER A 216 1.97 10.64 13.66
N VAL A 217 1.74 11.96 13.70
CA VAL A 217 2.54 13.02 13.07
C VAL A 217 3.41 13.69 14.13
#